data_AF-A0A814DFJ8-F1
#
_entry.id   AF-A0A814DFJ8-F1
#
_cell.length_a   1.000
_cell.length_b   1.000
_cell.length_c   1.000
_cell.angle_alpha   90.00
_cell.angle_beta   90.00
_cell.angle_gamma   90.00
#
_symmetry.space_group_name_H-M   'P 1'
#
loop_
_entity.id
_entity.type
_entity.pdbx_description
1 polymer ?
#
loop_
_entity_poly.entity_id
_entity_poly.type
_entity_poly.pdbx_seq_one_letter_code
_entity_poly.pdbx_strand_id
1 'polypeptide(L)'
;MLGVLIQYIIPTPPPWMLLMDEKIQEANFYRVDVLLHFKLFKSIYSQSKLVCGAFPSLHTAWPSIIFFGGQYWIGKWFCLGHVCLIAFAALYSMHHYLIDILFGILLAFISCEIGKKIIEIENEEDNNDKKLKQFIIV
;
A
#
# COMPACT_ATOMS: atom_id res chain seq x y z
N MET A 1 -0.36 6.62 -6.13
CA MET A 1 0.53 7.26 -7.13
C MET A 1 1.73 7.94 -6.48
N LEU A 2 1.56 8.76 -5.44
CA LEU A 2 2.66 9.46 -4.75
C LEU A 2 3.79 8.54 -4.28
N GLY A 3 3.48 7.38 -3.67
CA GLY A 3 4.51 6.43 -3.24
C GLY A 3 5.40 5.91 -4.38
N VAL A 4 4.82 5.68 -5.57
CA VAL A 4 5.59 5.26 -6.75
C VAL A 4 6.53 6.37 -7.22
N LEU A 5 6.07 7.62 -7.21
CA LEU A 5 6.92 8.77 -7.55
C LEU A 5 8.13 8.88 -6.60
N ILE A 6 7.91 8.71 -5.30
CA ILE A 6 8.99 8.71 -4.30
C ILE A 6 10.02 7.62 -4.62
N GLN A 7 9.57 6.40 -4.95
CA GLN A 7 10.48 5.29 -5.27
C GLN A 7 11.32 5.54 -6.53
N TYR A 8 10.79 6.28 -7.52
CA TYR A 8 11.55 6.66 -8.71
C TYR A 8 12.56 7.78 -8.45
N ILE A 9 12.23 8.74 -7.58
CA ILE A 9 13.12 9.87 -7.24
C ILE A 9 14.20 9.42 -6.26
N ILE A 10 13.86 8.57 -5.30
CA ILE A 10 14.73 8.11 -4.22
C ILE A 10 14.81 6.58 -4.27
N PRO A 11 15.63 6.01 -5.18
CA PRO A 11 15.80 4.57 -5.26
C PRO A 11 16.43 4.06 -3.97
N THR A 12 15.71 3.16 -3.28
CA THR A 12 16.13 2.63 -1.98
C THR A 12 16.30 1.11 -2.09
N PRO A 13 17.50 0.58 -1.80
CA PRO A 13 17.74 -0.86 -1.89
C PRO A 13 17.00 -1.61 -0.76
N PRO A 14 16.31 -2.72 -1.07
CA PRO A 14 15.65 -3.54 -0.05
C PRO A 14 16.66 -4.32 0.80
N PRO A 15 16.28 -4.76 2.01
CA PRO A 15 17.16 -5.50 2.92
C PRO A 15 17.82 -6.73 2.30
N TRP A 16 17.09 -7.52 1.51
CA TRP A 16 17.64 -8.73 0.87
C TRP A 16 18.84 -8.43 -0.05
N MET A 17 18.87 -7.27 -0.70
CA MET A 17 19.95 -6.91 -1.63
C MET A 17 21.27 -6.62 -0.90
N LEU A 18 21.19 -6.22 0.36
CA LEU A 18 22.32 -5.85 1.21
C LEU A 18 22.76 -6.97 2.14
N LEU A 19 21.81 -7.78 2.62
CA LEU A 19 22.01 -8.70 3.74
C LEU A 19 22.03 -10.18 3.33
N MET A 20 21.54 -10.54 2.14
CA MET A 20 21.60 -11.92 1.65
C MET A 20 22.83 -12.11 0.76
N ASP A 21 23.52 -13.24 0.95
CA ASP A 21 24.68 -13.62 0.14
C ASP A 21 24.27 -13.83 -1.33
N GLU A 22 23.18 -14.57 -1.55
CA GLU A 22 22.57 -14.75 -2.85
C GLU A 22 21.47 -13.72 -3.09
N LYS A 23 21.73 -12.81 -4.04
CA LYS A 23 20.83 -11.72 -4.42
C LYS A 23 19.75 -12.22 -5.38
N ILE A 24 18.78 -12.95 -4.85
CA ILE A 24 17.59 -13.40 -5.58
C ILE A 24 16.41 -12.44 -5.36
N GLN A 25 15.62 -12.18 -6.40
CA GLN A 25 14.58 -11.15 -6.39
C GLN A 25 13.37 -11.51 -5.52
N GLU A 26 13.07 -12.79 -5.40
CA GLU A 26 12.03 -13.31 -4.51
C GLU A 26 12.44 -13.30 -3.02
N ALA A 27 13.70 -12.99 -2.72
CA ALA A 27 14.27 -13.01 -1.37
C ALA A 27 13.84 -14.25 -0.60
N ASN A 28 13.54 -14.17 0.71
CA ASN A 28 13.16 -15.35 1.51
C ASN A 28 11.86 -16.05 1.06
N PHE A 29 11.08 -15.50 0.12
CA PHE A 29 9.94 -16.22 -0.45
C PHE A 29 10.35 -17.41 -1.33
N TYR A 30 11.62 -17.54 -1.71
CA TYR A 30 12.13 -18.76 -2.34
C TYR A 30 11.79 -20.01 -1.50
N ARG A 31 11.75 -19.88 -0.17
CA ARG A 31 11.39 -20.98 0.75
C ARG A 31 9.94 -21.43 0.57
N VAL A 32 9.05 -20.49 0.26
CA VAL A 32 7.64 -20.78 0.00
C VAL A 32 7.49 -21.46 -1.35
N ASP A 33 8.22 -21.00 -2.37
CA ASP A 33 8.24 -21.65 -3.68
C ASP A 33 8.74 -23.10 -3.58
N VAL A 34 9.77 -23.35 -2.77
CA VAL A 34 10.29 -24.71 -2.49
C VAL A 34 9.23 -25.54 -1.77
N LEU A 35 8.58 -25.00 -0.74
CA LEU A 35 7.55 -25.71 0.03
C LEU A 35 6.34 -26.10 -0.84
N LEU A 36 5.92 -25.20 -1.74
CA LEU A 36 4.80 -25.44 -2.65
C LEU A 36 5.18 -26.27 -3.88
N HIS A 37 6.47 -26.56 -4.08
CA HIS A 37 7.02 -27.15 -5.30
C HIS A 37 6.59 -26.39 -6.57
N PHE A 38 6.38 -25.07 -6.46
CA PHE A 38 5.87 -24.23 -7.52
C PHE A 38 6.51 -22.83 -7.45
N LYS A 39 7.00 -22.33 -8.57
CA LYS A 39 7.79 -21.09 -8.68
C LYS A 39 6.90 -19.83 -8.72
N LEU A 40 6.04 -19.66 -7.73
CA LEU A 40 5.08 -18.55 -7.68
C LEU A 40 5.77 -17.21 -7.51
N PHE A 41 6.51 -17.04 -6.41
CA PHE A 41 7.15 -15.78 -6.06
C PHE A 41 8.29 -15.47 -7.02
N LYS A 42 9.07 -16.46 -7.44
CA LYS A 42 10.06 -16.28 -8.48
C LYS A 42 9.45 -15.69 -9.75
N SER A 43 8.29 -16.20 -10.19
CA SER A 43 7.62 -15.67 -11.38
C SER A 43 7.17 -14.22 -11.18
N ILE A 44 6.55 -13.91 -10.03
CA ILE A 44 6.04 -12.56 -9.73
C ILE A 44 7.19 -11.55 -9.63
N TYR A 45 8.22 -11.86 -8.85
CA TYR A 45 9.32 -10.93 -8.60
C TYR A 45 10.24 -10.77 -9.81
N SER A 46 10.41 -11.81 -10.64
CA SER A 46 11.20 -11.74 -11.89
C SER A 46 10.71 -10.68 -12.89
N GLN A 47 9.45 -10.27 -12.79
CA GLN A 47 8.84 -9.28 -13.68
C GLN A 47 8.99 -7.84 -13.17
N SER A 48 9.50 -7.64 -11.94
CA SER A 48 9.63 -6.33 -11.36
C SER A 48 10.77 -5.54 -12.03
N LYS A 49 10.42 -4.41 -12.65
CA LYS A 49 11.40 -3.47 -13.24
C LYS A 49 12.00 -2.52 -12.19
N LEU A 50 11.32 -2.36 -11.05
CA LEU A 50 11.73 -1.44 -9.99
C LEU A 50 12.24 -2.25 -8.79
N VAL A 51 13.47 -2.73 -8.90
CA VAL A 51 14.10 -3.57 -7.88
C VAL A 51 14.54 -2.74 -6.66
N CYS A 52 14.95 -1.49 -6.87
CA CYS A 52 15.41 -0.56 -5.83
C CYS A 52 14.31 0.44 -5.42
N GLY A 53 13.12 -0.05 -5.07
CA GLY A 53 11.96 0.76 -4.69
C GLY A 53 11.44 0.46 -3.29
N ALA A 54 12.32 0.20 -2.31
CA ALA A 54 11.87 -0.25 -0.98
C ALA A 54 11.06 0.82 -0.21
N PHE A 55 11.45 2.09 -0.28
CA PHE A 55 10.80 3.17 0.47
C PHE A 55 9.91 4.05 -0.42
N PRO A 56 8.66 4.37 -0.03
CA PRO A 56 7.86 3.75 1.04
C PRO A 56 7.28 2.40 0.61
N SER A 57 6.84 1.56 1.56
CA SER A 57 6.29 0.24 1.23
C SER A 57 4.88 0.35 0.64
N LEU A 58 4.77 0.04 -0.66
CA LEU A 58 3.47 -0.05 -1.33
C LEU A 58 2.68 -1.31 -0.92
N HIS A 59 3.38 -2.37 -0.52
CA HIS A 59 2.74 -3.60 -0.02
C HIS A 59 1.83 -3.31 1.17
N THR A 60 2.23 -2.43 2.07
CA THR A 60 1.40 -2.06 3.23
C THR A 60 0.49 -0.88 2.93
N ALA A 61 0.87 0.03 2.02
CA ALA A 61 0.03 1.17 1.64
C ALA A 61 -1.30 0.74 1.01
N TRP A 62 -1.29 -0.17 0.02
CA TRP A 62 -2.51 -0.60 -0.68
C TRP A 62 -3.59 -1.21 0.24
N PRO A 63 -3.30 -2.24 1.06
CA PRO A 63 -4.29 -2.78 1.97
C PRO A 63 -4.68 -1.78 3.07
N SER A 64 -3.78 -0.86 3.46
CA SER A 64 -4.11 0.19 4.42
C SER A 64 -5.11 1.22 3.87
N ILE A 65 -5.08 1.51 2.56
CA ILE A 65 -6.10 2.36 1.92
C ILE A 65 -7.49 1.72 2.06
N ILE A 66 -7.60 0.40 1.83
CA ILE A 66 -8.86 -0.32 1.99
C ILE A 66 -9.34 -0.24 3.45
N PHE A 67 -8.41 -0.36 4.39
CA PHE A 67 -8.72 -0.25 5.82
C PHE A 67 -9.18 1.16 6.22
N PHE A 68 -8.42 2.21 5.87
CA PHE A 68 -8.74 3.59 6.26
C PHE A 68 -9.89 4.21 5.47
N GLY A 69 -10.15 3.71 4.25
CA GLY A 69 -11.30 4.10 3.43
C GLY A 69 -12.65 3.73 4.06
N GLY A 70 -12.68 2.85 5.06
CA GLY A 70 -13.85 2.60 5.89
C GLY A 70 -14.92 1.70 5.28
N GLN A 71 -14.72 1.20 4.07
CA GLN A 71 -15.69 0.37 3.36
C GLN A 71 -15.32 -1.12 3.50
N TYR A 72 -15.79 -1.74 4.59
CA TYR A 72 -15.42 -3.10 4.97
C TYR A 72 -16.41 -4.15 4.47
N TRP A 73 -16.13 -4.74 3.30
CA TRP A 73 -17.02 -5.76 2.69
C TRP A 73 -17.05 -7.08 3.49
N ILE A 74 -15.93 -7.44 4.12
CA ILE A 74 -15.72 -8.72 4.84
C ILE A 74 -15.56 -8.47 6.37
N GLY A 75 -15.61 -7.21 6.80
CA GLY A 75 -15.47 -6.78 8.20
C GLY A 75 -14.12 -6.15 8.54
N LYS A 76 -14.15 -5.18 9.45
CA LYS A 76 -12.99 -4.34 9.82
C LYS A 76 -11.79 -5.14 10.35
N TRP A 77 -12.04 -6.17 11.17
CA TRP A 77 -10.99 -6.99 11.76
C TRP A 77 -10.25 -7.85 10.72
N PHE A 78 -10.96 -8.32 9.70
CA PHE A 78 -10.34 -9.05 8.59
C PHE A 78 -9.41 -8.12 7.79
N CYS A 79 -9.87 -6.90 7.47
CA CYS A 79 -9.04 -5.91 6.78
C CYS A 79 -7.79 -5.55 7.60
N LEU A 80 -7.92 -5.36 8.92
CA LEU A 80 -6.78 -5.12 9.80
C LEU A 80 -5.81 -6.31 9.82
N GLY A 81 -6.34 -7.53 9.97
CA GLY A 81 -5.55 -8.76 9.92
C GLY A 81 -4.79 -8.90 8.61
N HIS A 82 -5.40 -8.56 7.48
CA HIS A 82 -4.76 -8.54 6.18
C HIS A 82 -3.59 -7.54 6.11
N VAL A 83 -3.75 -6.32 6.62
CA VAL A 83 -2.65 -5.33 6.71
C VAL A 83 -1.50 -5.89 7.55
N CYS A 84 -1.81 -6.48 8.72
CA CYS A 84 -0.80 -7.07 9.60
C CYS A 84 -0.06 -8.25 8.95
N LEU A 85 -0.79 -9.14 8.26
CA LEU A 85 -0.20 -10.28 7.56
C LEU A 85 0.73 -9.84 6.43
N ILE A 86 0.33 -8.84 5.64
CA ILE A 86 1.17 -8.29 4.57
C ILE A 86 2.40 -7.58 5.15
N ALA A 87 2.26 -6.82 6.24
CA ALA A 87 3.39 -6.20 6.93
C ALA A 87 4.37 -7.25 7.45
N PHE A 88 3.88 -8.31 8.09
CA PHE A 88 4.71 -9.43 8.53
C PHE A 88 5.42 -10.10 7.36
N ALA A 89 4.71 -10.40 6.27
CA ALA A 89 5.26 -11.03 5.08
C ALA A 89 6.36 -10.17 4.44
N ALA A 90 6.18 -8.84 4.38
CA ALA A 90 7.17 -7.90 3.86
C ALA A 90 8.48 -7.87 4.68
N LEU A 91 8.38 -7.94 6.02
CA LEU A 91 9.54 -8.02 6.91
C LEU A 91 10.22 -9.39 6.82
N TYR A 92 9.43 -10.46 6.94
CA TYR A 92 9.93 -11.84 6.88
C TYR A 92 10.67 -12.12 5.57
N SER A 93 10.10 -11.65 4.47
CA SER A 93 10.69 -11.82 3.14
C SER A 93 11.92 -10.94 2.90
N MET A 94 12.28 -10.03 3.81
CA MET A 94 13.37 -9.06 3.66
C MET A 94 13.19 -8.09 2.48
N HIS A 95 11.95 -7.85 2.05
CA HIS A 95 11.64 -6.86 1.01
C HIS A 95 11.61 -5.42 1.52
N HIS A 96 11.35 -5.23 2.81
CA HIS A 96 11.21 -3.91 3.41
C HIS A 96 11.83 -3.84 4.79
N TYR A 97 12.35 -2.66 5.13
CA TYR A 97 12.62 -2.28 6.50
C TYR A 97 11.32 -1.93 7.22
N LEU A 98 11.35 -1.96 8.55
CA LEU A 98 10.20 -1.55 9.36
C LEU A 98 9.77 -0.11 9.06
N ILE A 99 10.73 0.79 8.81
CA ILE A 99 10.43 2.20 8.51
C ILE A 99 9.63 2.35 7.20
N ASP A 100 9.93 1.53 6.19
CA ASP A 100 9.22 1.54 4.90
C ASP A 100 7.74 1.20 5.10
N ILE A 101 7.46 0.24 5.99
CA ILE A 101 6.12 -0.21 6.35
C ILE A 101 5.35 0.89 7.06
N LEU A 102 5.95 1.51 8.06
CA LEU A 102 5.33 2.58 8.84
C LEU A 102 4.98 3.77 7.94
N PHE A 103 5.91 4.17 7.06
CA PHE A 103 5.65 5.23 6.08
C PHE A 103 4.60 4.85 5.03
N GLY A 104 4.55 3.59 4.60
CA GLY A 104 3.49 3.10 3.72
C GLY A 104 2.10 3.24 4.34
N ILE A 105 1.96 2.86 5.61
CA ILE A 105 0.70 2.99 6.37
C ILE A 105 0.35 4.46 6.59
N LEU A 106 1.32 5.29 6.98
CA LEU A 106 1.13 6.73 7.19
C LEU A 106 0.69 7.43 5.91
N LEU A 107 1.33 7.11 4.77
CA LEU A 107 0.98 7.68 3.47
C LEU A 107 -0.45 7.30 3.07
N ALA A 108 -0.86 6.05 3.31
CA ALA A 108 -2.23 5.59 3.08
C ALA A 108 -3.23 6.35 3.95
N PHE A 109 -2.94 6.51 5.25
CA PHE A 109 -3.77 7.26 6.18
C PHE A 109 -3.99 8.71 5.70
N ILE A 110 -2.90 9.45 5.44
CA ILE A 110 -2.98 10.83 4.96
C ILE A 110 -3.78 10.93 3.65
N SER A 111 -3.53 10.00 2.71
CA SER A 111 -4.25 9.98 1.42
C SER A 111 -5.76 9.78 1.62
N CYS A 112 -6.16 8.89 2.52
CA CYS A 112 -7.57 8.65 2.83
C CYS A 112 -8.23 9.85 3.52
N GLU A 113 -7.56 10.49 4.48
CA GLU A 113 -8.12 11.67 5.16
C GLU A 113 -8.29 12.86 4.21
N ILE A 114 -7.32 13.09 3.31
CA ILE A 114 -7.46 14.10 2.25
C ILE A 114 -8.65 13.75 1.35
N GLY A 115 -8.77 12.49 0.92
CA GLY A 115 -9.87 12.04 0.08
C GLY A 115 -11.25 12.27 0.72
N LYS A 116 -11.41 11.93 2.00
CA LYS A 116 -12.66 12.19 2.74
C LYS A 116 -12.98 13.68 2.81
N LYS A 117 -11.99 14.51 3.12
CA LYS A 117 -12.19 15.96 3.21
C LYS A 117 -12.59 16.60 1.88
N ILE A 118 -12.03 16.13 0.77
CA ILE A 118 -12.43 16.58 -0.58
C ILE A 118 -13.89 16.23 -0.84
N ILE A 119 -14.30 15.00 -0.52
CA ILE A 119 -15.68 14.54 -0.68
C ILE A 119 -16.64 15.35 0.21
N GLU A 120 -16.24 15.69 1.44
CA GLU A 120 -17.04 16.54 2.33
C GLU A 120 -17.28 17.93 1.73
N ILE A 121 -16.24 18.57 1.19
CA ILE A 121 -16.35 19.89 0.53
C ILE A 121 -17.29 19.83 -0.68
N GLU A 122 -17.13 18.82 -1.54
CA GLU A 122 -17.97 18.66 -2.73
C GLU A 122 -19.46 18.45 -2.37
N ASN A 123 -19.74 17.71 -1.30
CA ASN A 123 -21.10 17.52 -0.79
C ASN A 123 -21.71 18.81 -0.19
N GLU A 124 -20.90 19.67 0.43
CA GLU A 124 -21.36 20.98 0.93
C GLU A 124 -21.71 21.94 -0.21
N GLU A 125 -20.90 21.97 -1.28
CA GLU A 125 -21.16 22.78 -2.47
C GLU A 125 -22.46 22.36 -3.18
N ASP A 126 -22.66 21.05 -3.42
CA ASP A 126 -23.89 20.54 -4.05
C ASP A 126 -25.15 20.82 -3.20
N ASN A 127 -25.05 20.74 -1.87
CA ASN A 127 -26.15 21.09 -0.98
C ASN A 127 -26.50 22.58 -1.01
N ASN A 128 -25.50 23.46 -1.09
CA ASN A 128 -25.72 24.90 -1.18
C ASN A 128 -26.37 25.30 -2.51
N ASP A 129 -25.93 24.69 -3.62
CA ASP A 129 -26.52 24.91 -4.95
C ASP A 129 -27.98 24.47 -5.01
N LYS A 130 -28.32 23.33 -4.39
CA LYS A 130 -29.72 22.85 -4.28
C LYS A 130 -30.58 23.83 -3.50
N LYS A 131 -30.09 24.37 -2.39
CA LYS A 131 -30.81 25.38 -1.59
C LYS A 131 -31.04 26.67 -2.39
N LEU A 132 -30.02 27.19 -3.08
CA LEU A 132 -30.12 28.38 -3.92
C LEU A 132 -31.19 28.24 -5.01
N LYS A 133 -31.22 27.09 -5.71
CA LYS A 133 -32.24 26.82 -6.73
C LYS A 133 -33.65 26.77 -6.14
N GLN A 134 -33.82 26.24 -4.93
CA GLN A 134 -35.12 26.22 -4.25
C GLN A 134 -35.62 27.61 -3.85
N PHE A 135 -34.71 28.54 -3.50
CA PHE A 135 -35.06 29.93 -3.20
C PHE A 135 -35.45 30.77 -4.43
N ILE A 136 -34.90 30.47 -5.62
CA ILE A 136 -35.19 31.23 -6.86
C ILE A 136 -36.53 30.84 -7.51
N ILE A 137 -37.05 29.64 -7.21
CA ILE A 137 -38.27 29.09 -7.82
C ILE A 137 -39.55 29.46 -7.02
N VAL A 138 -39.42 30.24 -5.95
CA VAL A 138 -40.54 30.79 -5.14
C VAL A 138 -40.67 32.29 -5.38
#